data_AF-A6QFI0-F1
#
_entry.id   AF-A6QFI0-F1
#
_cell.length_a   1.000
_cell.length_b   1.000
_cell.length_c   1.000
_cell.angle_alpha   90.00
_cell.angle_beta   90.00
_cell.angle_gamma   90.00
#
_symmetry.space_group_name_H-M   'P 1'
#
loop_
_entity.id
_entity.type
_entity.pdbx_description
1 polymer ?
#
loop_
_entity_poly.entity_id
_entity_poly.type
_entity_poly.pdbx_seq_one_letter_code
_entity_poly.pdbx_strand_id
1 'polypeptide(L)'
;MLHLHILSWVLAIILFIATYLNISKNQGRSPFFKPLHMILRLFMLLTLISGFWILIQSFMNGGANHMLLTLKMLCGVAVVGLMEVSIAKRKRHEQSHTMFWITIALIIITMVLGVILPLGPISKLFGIG
;
A
#
# COMPACT_ATOMS: atom_id res chain seq x y z
N MET A 1 13.08 2.23 -11.17
CA MET A 1 11.86 1.50 -10.77
C MET A 1 11.60 1.55 -9.27
N LEU A 2 12.62 1.36 -8.44
CA LEU A 2 12.50 1.45 -6.99
C LEU A 2 11.94 2.81 -6.49
N HIS A 3 12.48 3.94 -6.97
CA HIS A 3 11.96 5.27 -6.62
C HIS A 3 10.48 5.44 -6.96
N LEU A 4 10.06 4.96 -8.13
CA LEU A 4 8.67 4.99 -8.56
C LEU A 4 7.77 4.12 -7.66
N HIS A 5 8.25 2.95 -7.24
CA HIS A 5 7.53 2.09 -6.30
C HIS A 5 7.34 2.75 -4.92
N ILE A 6 8.41 3.35 -4.36
CA ILE A 6 8.32 4.04 -3.07
C ILE A 6 7.36 5.23 -3.19
N LEU A 7 7.49 6.04 -4.25
CA LEU A 7 6.62 7.18 -4.50
C LEU A 7 5.16 6.76 -4.64
N SER A 8 4.88 5.71 -5.41
CA SER A 8 3.52 5.22 -5.60
C SER A 8 2.90 4.72 -4.30
N TRP A 9 3.71 4.10 -3.44
CA TRP A 9 3.29 3.59 -2.14
C TRP A 9 2.93 4.71 -1.17
N VAL A 10 3.77 5.75 -1.08
CA VAL A 10 3.52 6.94 -0.25
C VAL A 10 2.25 7.65 -0.71
N LEU A 11 2.10 7.87 -2.03
CA LEU A 11 0.91 8.51 -2.59
C LEU A 11 -0.35 7.68 -2.36
N ALA A 12 -0.29 6.35 -2.52
CA ALA A 12 -1.42 5.47 -2.25
C ALA A 12 -1.92 5.60 -0.80
N ILE A 13 -1.03 5.74 0.18
CA ILE A 13 -1.42 5.89 1.59
C ILE A 13 -2.04 7.25 1.87
N ILE A 14 -1.42 8.31 1.37
CA ILE A 14 -1.97 9.66 1.52
C ILE A 14 -3.37 9.73 0.89
N LEU A 15 -3.51 9.18 -0.32
CA LEU A 15 -4.79 9.10 -1.01
C LEU A 15 -5.79 8.21 -0.29
N PHE A 16 -5.36 7.10 0.31
CA PHE A 16 -6.23 6.22 1.09
C PHE A 16 -6.82 6.95 2.29
N ILE A 17 -5.97 7.63 3.07
CA ILE A 17 -6.41 8.43 4.23
C ILE A 17 -7.32 9.58 3.77
N ALA A 18 -6.92 10.33 2.75
CA ALA A 18 -7.71 11.43 2.20
C ALA A 18 -9.09 10.95 1.70
N THR A 19 -9.13 9.85 0.94
CA THR A 19 -10.38 9.25 0.43
C THR A 19 -11.26 8.75 1.55
N TYR A 20 -10.67 8.09 2.57
CA TYR A 20 -11.38 7.60 3.74
C TYR A 20 -12.03 8.75 4.51
N LEU A 21 -11.28 9.82 4.81
CA LEU A 21 -11.76 11.00 5.54
C LEU A 21 -12.84 11.78 4.78
N ASN A 22 -12.81 11.77 3.43
CA ASN A 22 -13.81 12.43 2.58
C ASN A 22 -15.20 11.75 2.58
N ILE A 23 -15.38 10.64 3.29
CA ILE A 23 -16.71 10.06 3.57
C ILE A 23 -17.10 10.46 5.00
N SER A 24 -17.82 11.57 5.16
CA SER A 24 -18.34 11.96 6.47
C SER A 24 -19.44 10.99 6.92
N LYS A 25 -19.42 10.60 8.20
CA LYS A 25 -20.45 9.73 8.79
C LYS A 25 -21.84 10.37 8.71
N ASN A 26 -21.90 11.70 8.82
CA ASN A 26 -23.15 12.46 8.95
C ASN A 26 -23.60 13.10 7.63
N GLN A 27 -22.66 13.52 6.78
CA GLN A 27 -22.95 14.24 5.53
C GLN A 27 -22.80 13.37 4.27
N GLY A 28 -22.33 12.13 4.42
CA GLY A 28 -22.04 11.25 3.29
C GLY A 28 -20.74 11.63 2.57
N ARG A 29 -20.70 11.43 1.25
CA ARG A 29 -19.50 11.57 0.42
C ARG A 29 -19.34 13.03 -0.01
N SER A 30 -18.15 13.61 0.20
CA SER A 30 -17.82 14.91 -0.37
C SER A 30 -17.76 14.85 -1.92
N PRO A 31 -17.89 15.98 -2.64
CA PRO A 31 -17.71 16.01 -4.09
C PRO A 31 -16.30 15.54 -4.52
N PHE A 32 -15.30 15.69 -3.63
CA PHE A 32 -13.92 15.27 -3.88
C PHE A 32 -13.69 13.76 -3.70
N PHE A 33 -14.64 13.02 -3.12
CA PHE A 33 -14.48 11.59 -2.89
C PHE A 33 -14.24 10.80 -4.19
N LYS A 34 -15.01 11.09 -5.24
CA LYS A 34 -14.95 10.34 -6.51
C LYS A 34 -13.58 10.46 -7.21
N PRO A 35 -13.02 11.66 -7.44
CA PRO A 35 -11.70 11.77 -8.05
C PRO A 35 -10.60 11.16 -7.16
N LEU A 36 -10.64 11.38 -5.84
CA LEU A 36 -9.65 10.79 -4.93
C LEU A 36 -9.67 9.26 -4.98
N HIS A 37 -10.86 8.64 -4.97
CA HIS A 37 -10.99 7.18 -5.06
C HIS A 37 -10.52 6.63 -6.42
N MET A 38 -10.74 7.37 -7.52
CA MET A 38 -10.23 6.99 -8.84
C MET A 38 -8.71 7.04 -8.89
N ILE A 39 -8.10 8.11 -8.38
CA ILE A 39 -6.64 8.28 -8.36
C ILE A 39 -6.00 7.25 -7.43
N LEU A 40 -6.59 6.98 -6.26
CA LEU A 40 -6.14 5.94 -5.33
C LEU A 40 -6.01 4.59 -6.05
N ARG A 41 -7.01 4.19 -6.84
CA ARG A 41 -6.96 2.94 -7.60
C ARG A 41 -5.82 2.89 -8.61
N LEU A 42 -5.52 4.01 -9.28
CA LEU A 42 -4.38 4.09 -10.19
C LEU A 42 -3.05 3.87 -9.44
N PHE A 43 -2.87 4.51 -8.27
CA PHE A 43 -1.67 4.34 -7.47
C PHE A 43 -1.55 2.97 -6.82
N MET A 44 -2.67 2.34 -6.43
CA MET A 44 -2.70 0.96 -5.98
C MET A 44 -2.24 -0.01 -7.08
N LEU A 45 -2.75 0.15 -8.31
CA LEU A 45 -2.29 -0.65 -9.45
C LEU A 45 -0.82 -0.41 -9.79
N LEU A 46 -0.38 0.85 -9.81
CA LEU A 46 1.02 1.20 -10.05
C LEU A 46 1.95 0.58 -9.01
N THR A 47 1.51 0.57 -7.74
CA THR A 47 2.23 -0.06 -6.63
C THR A 47 2.34 -1.58 -6.80
N LEU A 48 1.27 -2.25 -7.22
CA LEU A 48 1.28 -3.68 -7.48
C LEU A 48 2.20 -4.03 -8.67
N ILE A 49 2.07 -3.33 -9.80
CA ILE A 49 2.86 -3.57 -11.01
C ILE A 49 4.35 -3.34 -10.72
N SER A 50 4.69 -2.22 -10.09
CA SER A 50 6.08 -1.91 -9.75
C SER A 50 6.66 -2.87 -8.70
N GLY A 51 5.85 -3.32 -7.74
CA GLY A 51 6.25 -4.33 -6.76
C GLY A 51 6.50 -5.71 -7.39
N PHE A 52 5.63 -6.13 -8.30
CA PHE A 52 5.79 -7.38 -9.05
C PHE A 52 7.05 -7.35 -9.94
N TRP A 53 7.33 -6.20 -10.58
CA TRP A 53 8.54 -5.99 -11.36
C TRP A 53 9.83 -6.07 -10.52
N ILE A 54 9.82 -5.53 -9.30
CA ILE A 54 10.95 -5.66 -8.36
C ILE A 54 11.12 -7.11 -7.91
N LEU A 55 10.01 -7.82 -7.69
CA LEU A 55 10.02 -9.23 -7.35
C LEU A 55 10.66 -10.06 -8.47
N ILE A 56 10.20 -9.94 -9.72
CA ILE A 56 10.77 -10.67 -10.87
C ILE A 56 12.28 -10.43 -11.00
N GLN A 57 12.73 -9.17 -10.95
CA GLN A 57 14.17 -8.85 -11.02
C GLN A 57 14.96 -9.49 -9.87
N SER A 58 14.38 -9.55 -8.67
CA SER A 58 15.03 -10.17 -7.51
C SER A 58 15.11 -11.70 -7.65
N PHE A 59 14.11 -12.32 -8.27
CA PHE A 59 14.14 -13.75 -8.61
C PHE A 59 15.18 -14.07 -9.70
N MET A 60 15.34 -13.19 -10.70
CA MET A 60 16.34 -13.35 -11.76
C MET A 60 17.79 -13.18 -11.26
N ASN A 61 18.01 -12.30 -10.28
CA ASN A 61 19.36 -11.99 -9.78
C ASN A 61 19.89 -12.96 -8.72
N GLY A 62 19.12 -14.00 -8.34
CA GLY A 62 19.56 -15.13 -7.49
C GLY A 62 20.05 -14.79 -6.06
N GLY A 63 20.00 -13.53 -5.64
CA GLY A 63 20.70 -13.05 -4.45
C GLY A 63 19.82 -12.69 -3.24
N ALA A 64 18.51 -12.95 -3.27
CA ALA A 64 17.60 -12.54 -2.21
C ALA A 64 16.86 -13.74 -1.61
N ASN A 65 16.58 -13.69 -0.31
CA ASN A 65 15.72 -14.65 0.39
C ASN A 65 14.33 -14.68 -0.27
N HIS A 66 14.15 -15.57 -1.24
CA HIS A 66 12.94 -15.65 -2.08
C HIS A 66 11.66 -15.79 -1.24
N MET A 67 11.74 -16.52 -0.12
CA MET A 67 10.63 -16.69 0.83
C MET A 67 10.19 -15.35 1.44
N LEU A 68 11.14 -14.56 1.95
CA LEU A 68 10.85 -13.27 2.59
C LEU A 68 10.33 -12.24 1.60
N LEU A 69 10.86 -12.21 0.38
CA LEU A 69 10.35 -11.31 -0.68
C LEU A 69 8.92 -11.67 -1.07
N THR A 70 8.62 -12.95 -1.21
CA THR A 70 7.27 -13.42 -1.54
C THR A 70 6.29 -13.08 -0.44
N LEU A 71 6.67 -13.28 0.83
CA LEU A 71 5.85 -12.91 1.99
C LEU A 71 5.58 -11.40 2.01
N LYS A 72 6.59 -10.57 1.77
CA LYS A 72 6.42 -9.11 1.66
C LYS A 72 5.44 -8.72 0.54
N MET A 73 5.52 -9.40 -0.62
CA MET A 73 4.61 -9.15 -1.73
C MET A 73 3.17 -9.52 -1.35
N LEU A 74 2.94 -10.65 -0.68
CA LEU A 74 1.63 -11.04 -0.17
C LEU A 74 1.07 -10.00 0.81
N CYS A 75 1.89 -9.50 1.75
CA CYS A 75 1.48 -8.42 2.64
C CYS A 75 1.10 -7.15 1.86
N GLY A 76 1.88 -6.78 0.83
CA GLY A 76 1.58 -5.62 -0.02
C GLY A 76 0.26 -5.76 -0.79
N VAL A 77 -0.02 -6.95 -1.34
CA VAL A 77 -1.30 -7.25 -2.01
C VAL A 77 -2.45 -7.20 -1.03
N ALA A 78 -2.27 -7.76 0.17
CA ALA A 78 -3.26 -7.72 1.23
C ALA A 78 -3.58 -6.29 1.67
N VAL A 79 -2.58 -5.41 1.79
CA VAL A 79 -2.77 -3.97 2.06
C VAL A 79 -3.64 -3.32 1.00
N VAL A 80 -3.34 -3.53 -0.28
CA VAL A 80 -4.12 -2.94 -1.39
C VAL A 80 -5.58 -3.42 -1.36
N GLY A 81 -5.79 -4.73 -1.12
CA GLY A 81 -7.14 -5.28 -0.95
C GLY A 81 -7.88 -4.67 0.23
N LEU A 82 -7.22 -4.54 1.39
CA LEU A 82 -7.81 -3.95 2.60
C LEU A 82 -8.11 -2.45 2.45
N MET A 83 -7.32 -1.72 1.67
CA MET A 83 -7.60 -0.31 1.35
C MET A 83 -8.96 -0.19 0.63
N GLU A 84 -9.20 -0.97 -0.42
CA GLU A 84 -10.47 -0.93 -1.17
C GLU A 84 -11.64 -1.40 -0.29
N VAL A 85 -11.46 -2.47 0.50
CA VAL A 85 -12.50 -3.00 1.40
C VAL A 85 -12.86 -1.99 2.50
N SER A 86 -11.87 -1.31 3.07
CA SER A 86 -12.09 -0.28 4.10
C SER A 86 -12.90 0.88 3.55
N ILE A 87 -12.59 1.34 2.33
CA ILE A 87 -13.39 2.39 1.68
C ILE A 87 -14.79 1.88 1.33
N ALA A 88 -14.91 0.65 0.82
CA ALA A 88 -16.20 0.05 0.47
C ALA A 88 -17.12 -0.11 1.69
N LYS A 89 -16.59 -0.52 2.84
CA LYS A 89 -17.35 -0.60 4.11
C LYS A 89 -17.77 0.78 4.60
N ARG A 90 -16.87 1.77 4.56
CA ARG A 90 -17.24 3.15 4.93
C ARG A 90 -18.31 3.73 4.00
N LYS A 91 -18.27 3.41 2.71
CA LYS A 91 -19.32 3.78 1.75
C LYS A 91 -20.69 3.18 2.08
N ARG A 92 -20.76 2.06 2.80
CA ARG A 92 -21.99 1.39 3.24
C ARG A 92 -22.48 1.86 4.62
N HIS A 93 -21.81 2.84 5.23
CA HIS A 93 -22.07 3.29 6.61
C HIS A 93 -21.92 2.18 7.67
N GLU A 94 -21.24 1.08 7.32
CA GLU A 94 -20.89 0.03 8.27
C GLU A 94 -19.78 0.51 9.22
N GLN A 95 -19.60 -0.18 10.34
CA GLN A 95 -18.50 0.09 11.28
C GLN A 95 -17.15 -0.10 10.59
N SER A 96 -16.62 1.00 10.04
CA SER A 96 -15.41 0.97 9.21
C SER A 96 -14.14 1.29 9.99
N HIS A 97 -14.25 1.76 11.24
CA HIS A 97 -13.10 2.15 12.05
C HIS A 97 -12.15 0.97 12.29
N THR A 98 -12.67 -0.22 12.59
CA THR A 98 -11.86 -1.42 12.80
C THR A 98 -11.05 -1.79 11.56
N MET A 99 -11.68 -1.80 10.39
CA MET A 99 -10.99 -2.16 9.13
C MET A 99 -9.97 -1.12 8.71
N PHE A 100 -10.25 0.17 8.97
CA PHE A 100 -9.29 1.23 8.75
C PHE A 100 -8.03 1.04 9.61
N TRP A 101 -8.19 0.80 10.91
CA TRP A 101 -7.05 0.57 11.79
C TRP A 101 -6.27 -0.71 11.45
N ILE A 102 -6.96 -1.79 11.06
CA ILE A 102 -6.32 -3.01 10.56
C ILE A 102 -5.50 -2.71 9.29
N THR A 103 -6.05 -1.92 8.36
CA THR A 103 -5.33 -1.53 7.14
C THR A 103 -4.09 -0.71 7.47
N ILE A 104 -4.20 0.27 8.38
CA ILE A 104 -3.06 1.08 8.84
C ILE A 104 -1.99 0.21 9.53
N ALA A 105 -2.40 -0.73 10.38
CA ALA A 105 -1.46 -1.66 11.03
C ALA A 105 -0.73 -2.52 9.99
N LEU A 106 -1.44 -3.06 8.99
CA LEU A 106 -0.83 -3.88 7.95
C LEU A 106 0.09 -3.07 7.01
N ILE A 107 -0.25 -1.81 6.74
CA ILE A 107 0.62 -0.84 6.05
C ILE A 107 1.95 -0.71 6.80
N ILE A 108 1.90 -0.45 8.11
CA ILE A 108 3.11 -0.30 8.93
C ILE A 108 3.94 -1.60 8.92
N ILE A 109 3.30 -2.75 9.12
CA ILE A 109 3.97 -4.06 9.04
C ILE A 109 4.66 -4.25 7.68
N THR A 110 3.98 -3.89 6.58
CA THR A 110 4.52 -4.02 5.22
C THR A 110 5.72 -3.09 4.98
N MET A 111 5.72 -1.89 5.57
CA MET A 111 6.89 -1.00 5.57
C MET A 111 8.04 -1.60 6.35
N VAL A 112 7.78 -2.05 7.58
CA VAL A 112 8.81 -2.62 8.46
C VAL A 112 9.45 -3.84 7.80
N LEU A 113 8.65 -4.74 7.20
CA LEU A 113 9.18 -5.84 6.38
C LEU A 113 10.03 -5.33 5.21
N GLY A 114 9.68 -4.19 4.60
CA GLY A 114 10.50 -3.58 3.55
C GLY A 114 11.85 -3.03 3.99
N VAL A 115 11.96 -2.61 5.25
CA VAL A 115 13.19 -2.09 5.84
C VAL A 115 14.06 -3.23 6.37
N ILE A 116 13.46 -4.24 7.03
CA ILE A 116 14.18 -5.36 7.65
C ILE A 116 14.80 -6.31 6.63
N LEU A 117 14.20 -6.44 5.44
CA LEU A 117 14.78 -7.29 4.41
C LEU A 117 16.20 -6.76 4.10
N PRO A 118 17.27 -7.56 4.25
CA PRO A 118 18.68 -7.13 4.17
C PRO A 118 19.14 -6.63 2.79
N LEU A 119 18.21 -6.47 1.85
CA LEU A 119 18.38 -5.84 0.54
C LEU A 119 17.29 -4.78 0.30
N GLY A 120 16.77 -4.20 1.38
CA GLY A 120 15.74 -3.19 1.35
C GLY A 120 16.19 -2.03 0.46
N PRO A 121 15.36 -1.59 -0.50
CA PRO A 121 15.52 -0.31 -1.17
C PRO A 121 15.96 0.85 -0.27
N ILE A 122 15.46 0.84 0.96
CA ILE A 122 15.67 1.87 1.98
C ILE A 122 17.05 1.71 2.64
N SER A 123 17.52 0.49 2.94
CA SER A 123 18.87 0.29 3.48
C SER A 123 19.94 0.73 2.48
N LYS A 124 19.73 0.46 1.18
CA LYS A 124 20.59 0.98 0.11
C LYS A 124 20.48 2.49 -0.09
N LEU A 125 19.31 3.09 0.14
CA LEU A 125 19.09 4.54 0.02
C LEU A 125 19.78 5.33 1.14
N PHE A 126 19.80 4.78 2.36
CA PHE A 126 20.42 5.41 3.54
C PHE A 126 21.85 4.91 3.83
N GLY A 127 22.40 4.01 3.01
CA GLY A 127 23.75 3.46 3.20
C GLY A 127 23.89 2.54 4.43
N ILE A 128 22.80 1.90 4.86
CA ILE A 128 22.73 1.04 6.06
C ILE A 128 22.65 -0.45 5.64
N GLY A 129 23.46 -0.88 4.67
CA GLY A 129 23.43 -2.26 4.16
C GLY A 129 24.76 -2.73 3.61
#